data_AF-A0A1C5T438-F1
#
_entry.id   AF-A0A1C5T438-F1
#
_cell.length_a   1.000
_cell.length_b   1.000
_cell.length_c   1.000
_cell.angle_alpha   90.00
_cell.angle_beta   90.00
_cell.angle_gamma   90.00
#
_symmetry.space_group_name_H-M   'P 1'
#
loop_
_entity.id
_entity.type
_entity.pdbx_description
1 polymer ?
#
loop_
_entity_poly.entity_id
_entity_poly.type
_entity_poly.pdbx_seq_one_letter_code
_entity_poly.pdbx_strand_id
1 'polypeptide(L)'
;MLVISLVMRRNQQEAIRVERENNARLETVNTDMKKTKRIVRDRWKMKGKRVIAGILLAGILAVTLSGCKNTDNTKEEPEKPVITLGSDNYPPYNYLNEDGVPTGIDVELATEAFERMGYQVKVVQINWEKKKELVESGEIDCIMGCFSMEGRLDDYR
;
A
#
# COMPACT_ATOMS: atom_id res chain seq x y z
N MET A 1 42.81 -0.26 21.42
CA MET A 1 41.41 0.08 21.79
C MET A 1 40.88 1.36 21.14
N LEU A 2 41.63 2.46 21.05
CA LEU A 2 41.16 3.73 20.44
C LEU A 2 40.73 3.65 18.96
N VAL A 3 41.41 2.85 18.13
CA VAL A 3 41.10 2.74 16.69
C VAL A 3 39.74 2.09 16.44
N ILE A 4 39.38 1.06 17.21
CA ILE A 4 38.09 0.36 17.09
C ILE A 4 36.93 1.29 17.47
N SER A 5 37.07 2.05 18.54
CA SER A 5 36.08 3.04 18.96
C SER A 5 35.87 4.15 17.93
N LEU A 6 36.93 4.54 17.20
CA LEU A 6 36.84 5.56 16.15
C LEU A 6 36.08 5.04 14.91
N VAL A 7 36.34 3.79 14.51
CA VAL A 7 35.64 3.12 13.41
C VAL A 7 34.16 2.93 13.73
N MET A 8 33.84 2.47 14.95
CA MET A 8 32.44 2.34 15.39
C MET A 8 31.72 3.69 15.41
N ARG A 9 32.37 4.75 15.91
CA ARG A 9 31.79 6.09 15.92
C ARG A 9 31.55 6.61 14.50
N ARG A 10 32.48 6.36 13.57
CA ARG A 10 32.33 6.75 12.16
C ARG A 10 31.17 6.01 11.50
N ASN A 11 31.06 4.70 11.70
CA ASN A 11 29.95 3.90 11.17
C ASN A 11 28.60 4.35 11.73
N GLN A 12 28.53 4.66 13.03
CA GLN A 12 27.33 5.24 13.66
C GLN A 12 26.95 6.59 13.05
N GLN A 13 27.92 7.47 12.79
CA GLN A 13 27.65 8.77 12.16
C GLN A 13 27.18 8.62 10.70
N GLU A 14 27.75 7.68 9.94
CA GLU A 14 27.30 7.39 8.58
C GLU A 14 25.88 6.82 8.55
N ALA A 15 25.54 5.91 9.47
CA ALA A 15 24.18 5.38 9.59
C ALA A 15 23.16 6.51 9.87
N ILE A 16 23.47 7.40 10.81
CA ILE A 16 22.64 8.57 11.13
C ILE A 16 22.51 9.50 9.91
N ARG A 17 23.59 9.68 9.14
CA ARG A 17 23.57 10.52 7.93
C ARG A 17 22.65 9.94 6.86
N VAL A 18 22.79 8.65 6.56
CA VAL A 18 21.96 7.95 5.57
C VAL A 18 20.49 7.99 5.96
N GLU A 19 20.19 7.78 7.25
CA GLU A 19 18.82 7.84 7.74
C GLU A 19 18.20 9.25 7.61
N ARG A 20 18.98 10.30 7.92
CA ARG A 20 18.55 11.69 7.70
C ARG A 20 18.31 12.00 6.22
N GLU A 21 19.18 11.55 5.33
CA GLU A 21 19.02 11.72 3.88
C GLU A 21 17.77 11.01 3.35
N ASN A 22 17.51 9.78 3.81
CA ASN A 22 16.31 9.03 3.44
C ASN A 22 15.04 9.70 3.97
N ASN A 23 15.04 10.19 5.21
CA ASN A 23 13.88 10.88 5.76
C ASN A 23 13.57 12.20 5.02
N ALA A 24 14.59 12.95 4.63
CA ALA A 24 14.43 14.15 3.80
C ALA A 24 13.83 13.82 2.43
N ARG A 25 14.26 12.71 1.79
CA ARG A 25 13.67 12.24 0.53
C ARG A 25 12.19 11.83 0.69
N LEU A 26 11.82 11.26 1.83
CA LEU A 26 10.42 10.91 2.11
C LEU A 26 9.55 12.17 2.27
N GLU A 27 10.06 13.23 2.88
CA GLU A 27 9.34 14.50 2.99
C GLU A 27 9.08 15.16 1.63
N THR A 28 10.05 15.12 0.71
CA THR A 28 9.87 15.67 -0.64
C THR A 28 8.82 14.88 -1.42
N VAL A 29 8.92 13.54 -1.42
CA VAL A 29 7.93 12.66 -2.06
C VAL A 29 6.52 12.88 -1.49
N ASN A 30 6.39 12.99 -0.17
CA ASN A 30 5.11 13.26 0.48
C ASN A 30 4.53 14.63 0.09
N THR A 31 5.37 15.65 -0.08
CA THR A 31 4.96 16.99 -0.52
C THR A 31 4.46 16.93 -1.97
N ASP A 32 5.19 16.25 -2.86
CA ASP A 32 4.81 16.10 -4.27
C ASP A 32 3.52 15.28 -4.42
N MET A 33 3.35 14.24 -3.60
CA MET A 33 2.12 13.46 -3.57
C MET A 33 0.92 14.31 -3.10
N LYS A 34 1.08 15.15 -2.07
CA LYS A 34 0.05 16.09 -1.61
C LYS A 34 -0.32 17.10 -2.71
N LYS A 35 0.67 17.62 -3.42
CA LYS A 35 0.48 18.54 -4.56
C LYS A 35 -0.28 17.85 -5.69
N THR A 36 0.12 16.63 -6.03
CA THR A 36 -0.52 15.81 -7.07
C THR A 36 -1.98 15.49 -6.72
N LYS A 37 -2.25 15.03 -5.48
CA LYS A 37 -3.62 14.81 -4.99
C LYS A 37 -4.47 16.08 -5.06
N ARG A 38 -3.90 17.26 -4.73
CA ARG A 38 -4.59 18.54 -4.87
C ARG A 38 -4.94 18.83 -6.33
N ILE A 39 -3.99 18.69 -7.26
CA ILE A 39 -4.21 18.90 -8.70
C ILE A 39 -5.29 17.97 -9.26
N VAL A 40 -5.23 16.68 -8.91
CA VAL A 40 -6.22 15.69 -9.37
C VAL A 40 -7.62 16.03 -8.85
N ARG A 41 -7.74 16.36 -7.56
CA ARG A 41 -9.00 16.79 -6.94
C ARG A 41 -9.57 18.06 -7.60
N ASP A 42 -8.73 19.06 -7.87
CA ASP A 42 -9.15 20.31 -8.50
C ASP A 42 -9.57 20.08 -9.96
N ARG A 43 -8.86 19.23 -10.69
CA ARG A 43 -9.23 18.79 -12.05
C ARG A 43 -10.59 18.08 -12.06
N TRP A 44 -10.88 17.24 -11.07
CA TRP A 44 -12.17 16.54 -10.97
C TRP A 44 -13.31 17.50 -10.61
N LYS A 45 -13.08 18.44 -9.68
CA LYS A 45 -14.02 19.52 -9.31
C LYS A 45 -14.38 20.41 -10.50
N MET A 46 -13.41 20.69 -11.40
CA MET A 46 -13.63 21.48 -12.61
C MET A 46 -14.44 20.74 -13.69
N LYS A 47 -14.27 19.41 -13.82
CA LYS A 47 -15.09 18.59 -14.72
C LYS A 47 -16.54 18.49 -14.22
N GLY A 48 -16.76 18.31 -12.92
CA GLY A 48 -18.11 18.24 -12.32
C GLY A 48 -18.93 19.53 -12.51
N LYS A 49 -18.31 20.71 -12.35
CA LYS A 49 -18.99 22.00 -12.54
C LYS A 49 -19.44 22.26 -13.99
N ARG A 50 -18.67 21.80 -14.98
CA ARG A 50 -18.99 21.99 -16.42
C ARG A 50 -20.11 21.06 -16.89
N VAL A 51 -20.22 19.87 -16.31
CA VAL A 51 -21.31 18.92 -16.60
C VAL A 51 -22.63 19.40 -15.98
N ILE A 52 -22.61 19.94 -14.75
CA ILE A 52 -23.82 20.45 -14.07
C ILE A 52 -24.37 21.71 -14.78
N ALA A 53 -23.52 22.60 -15.28
CA ALA A 53 -23.97 23.78 -16.03
C ALA A 53 -24.59 23.44 -17.40
N GLY A 54 -24.16 22.34 -18.05
CA GLY A 54 -24.75 21.87 -19.31
C GLY A 54 -26.12 21.22 -19.14
N ILE A 55 -26.36 20.52 -18.02
CA ILE A 55 -27.64 19.85 -17.73
C ILE A 55 -28.72 20.87 -17.32
N LEU A 56 -28.34 21.95 -16.63
CA LEU A 56 -29.29 23.00 -16.23
C LEU A 56 -29.84 23.82 -17.42
N LEU A 57 -29.14 23.90 -18.56
CA LEU A 57 -29.66 24.56 -19.77
C LEU A 57 -30.60 23.66 -20.59
N ALA A 58 -30.50 22.33 -20.46
CA ALA A 58 -31.35 21.37 -21.18
C ALA A 58 -32.57 20.90 -20.36
N GLY A 59 -32.61 21.16 -19.05
CA GLY A 59 -33.65 20.66 -18.13
C GLY A 59 -34.99 21.41 -18.15
N ILE A 60 -35.10 22.55 -18.83
CA ILE A 60 -36.36 23.34 -18.87
C ILE A 60 -37.37 22.79 -19.91
N LEU A 61 -36.98 21.85 -20.78
CA LEU A 61 -37.87 21.31 -21.82
C LEU A 61 -38.44 19.90 -21.54
N ALA A 62 -38.16 19.26 -20.40
CA ALA A 62 -38.55 17.86 -20.16
C ALA A 62 -39.40 17.65 -18.89
N VAL A 63 -40.20 18.64 -18.48
CA VAL A 63 -41.23 18.44 -17.43
C VAL A 63 -42.55 18.08 -18.09
N THR A 64 -42.66 16.88 -18.66
CA THR A 64 -43.94 16.17 -18.80
C THR A 64 -43.67 14.68 -18.93
N LEU A 65 -44.18 13.91 -17.96
CA LEU A 65 -44.33 12.46 -17.97
C LEU A 65 -43.05 11.61 -18.06
N SER A 66 -42.52 11.19 -16.90
CA SER A 66 -42.23 9.77 -16.66
C SER A 66 -41.94 9.53 -15.18
N GLY A 67 -42.57 8.48 -14.65
CA GLY A 67 -42.69 8.20 -13.23
C GLY A 67 -41.39 7.92 -12.50
N CYS A 68 -41.47 8.09 -11.18
CA CYS A 68 -40.47 7.65 -10.23
C CYS A 68 -40.17 6.15 -10.43
N LYS A 69 -38.99 5.86 -10.95
CA LYS A 69 -38.31 4.59 -10.70
C LYS A 69 -36.99 4.95 -10.03
N ASN A 70 -36.96 4.78 -8.70
CA ASN A 70 -35.71 4.81 -7.94
C ASN A 70 -34.90 3.59 -8.37
N THR A 71 -34.09 3.76 -9.41
CA THR A 71 -32.98 2.86 -9.68
C THR A 71 -31.93 3.18 -8.64
N ASP A 72 -31.81 2.31 -7.63
CA ASP A 72 -30.62 2.22 -6.80
C ASP A 72 -29.43 2.05 -7.74
N ASN A 73 -28.74 3.16 -8.01
CA ASN A 73 -27.43 3.14 -8.63
C ASN A 73 -26.45 2.71 -7.54
N THR A 74 -26.47 1.43 -7.20
CA THR A 74 -25.33 0.78 -6.55
C THR A 74 -24.21 0.90 -7.56
N LYS A 75 -23.39 1.94 -7.41
CA LYS A 75 -22.12 2.05 -8.09
C LYS A 75 -21.30 0.89 -7.53
N GLU A 76 -21.24 -0.22 -8.26
CA GLU A 76 -20.28 -1.28 -7.99
C GLU A 76 -18.90 -0.61 -7.98
N GLU A 77 -18.29 -0.51 -6.80
CA GLU A 77 -16.88 -0.12 -6.73
C GLU A 77 -16.09 -1.17 -7.52
N PRO A 78 -15.14 -0.75 -8.38
CA PRO A 78 -14.31 -1.70 -9.10
C PRO A 78 -13.62 -2.62 -8.09
N GLU A 79 -13.69 -3.94 -8.32
CA GLU A 79 -13.02 -4.92 -7.46
C GLU A 79 -11.53 -4.58 -7.36
N LYS A 80 -11.05 -4.48 -6.11
CA LYS A 80 -9.66 -4.15 -5.83
C LYS A 80 -8.75 -5.32 -6.27
N PRO A 81 -7.59 -5.06 -6.89
CA PRO A 81 -6.61 -6.10 -7.16
C PRO A 81 -6.17 -6.79 -5.87
N VAL A 82 -5.94 -8.10 -5.93
CA VAL A 82 -5.51 -8.91 -4.78
C VAL A 82 -3.99 -9.05 -4.78
N ILE A 83 -3.36 -8.88 -3.61
CA ILE A 83 -1.98 -9.28 -3.34
C ILE A 83 -1.98 -10.48 -2.40
N THR A 84 -1.22 -11.51 -2.76
CA THR A 84 -1.02 -12.73 -1.99
C THR A 84 0.22 -12.59 -1.11
N LEU A 85 0.01 -12.43 0.19
CA LEU A 85 1.06 -12.29 1.18
C LEU A 85 1.42 -13.66 1.78
N GLY A 86 2.67 -14.09 1.63
CA GLY A 86 3.19 -15.26 2.34
C GLY A 86 3.46 -14.95 3.82
N SER A 87 2.96 -15.81 4.70
CA SER A 87 3.12 -15.75 6.15
C SER A 87 3.68 -17.07 6.68
N ASP A 88 4.72 -17.04 7.51
CA ASP A 88 5.15 -18.19 8.30
C ASP A 88 4.46 -18.20 9.68
N ASN A 89 5.04 -18.90 10.65
CA ASN A 89 4.55 -18.95 12.02
C ASN A 89 5.64 -18.48 12.99
N TYR A 90 5.66 -17.17 13.24
CA TYR A 90 6.61 -16.47 14.08
C TYR A 90 5.91 -15.41 14.98
N PRO A 91 5.26 -15.83 16.08
CA PRO A 91 4.64 -14.90 17.03
C PRO A 91 5.66 -13.92 17.66
N PRO A 92 5.27 -12.67 17.96
CA PRO A 92 3.95 -12.06 17.73
C PRO A 92 3.79 -11.41 16.35
N TYR A 93 4.71 -11.64 15.41
CA TYR A 93 4.79 -10.93 14.14
C TYR A 93 3.86 -11.51 13.08
N ASN A 94 3.86 -12.83 12.93
CA ASN A 94 2.96 -13.54 12.03
C ASN A 94 2.61 -14.91 12.64
N TYR A 95 1.34 -15.27 12.73
CA TYR A 95 0.90 -16.55 13.30
C TYR A 95 -0.59 -16.77 12.97
N LEU A 96 -1.08 -17.98 13.20
CA LEU A 96 -2.52 -18.25 13.18
C LEU A 96 -3.08 -18.05 14.59
N ASN A 97 -4.19 -17.34 14.71
CA ASN A 97 -4.94 -17.27 15.97
C ASN A 97 -5.66 -18.60 16.27
N GLU A 98 -6.44 -18.65 17.36
CA GLU A 98 -7.18 -19.85 17.77
C GLU A 98 -8.18 -20.35 16.72
N ASP A 99 -8.66 -19.46 15.85
CA ASP A 99 -9.59 -19.77 14.77
C ASP A 99 -8.88 -20.17 13.45
N GLY A 100 -7.54 -20.22 13.45
CA GLY A 100 -6.75 -20.50 12.25
C GLY A 100 -6.62 -19.31 11.30
N VAL A 101 -6.94 -18.09 11.74
CA VAL A 101 -6.85 -16.87 10.95
C VAL A 101 -5.44 -16.26 11.07
N PRO A 102 -4.75 -15.97 9.95
CA PRO A 102 -3.47 -15.28 9.97
C PRO A 102 -3.57 -13.91 10.63
N THR A 103 -2.71 -13.66 11.62
CA THR A 103 -2.66 -12.45 12.44
C THR A 103 -1.23 -12.14 12.88
N GLY A 104 -1.04 -11.04 13.60
CA GLY A 104 0.25 -10.55 14.07
C GLY A 104 0.62 -9.20 13.49
N ILE A 105 1.68 -8.61 14.05
CA ILE A 105 2.11 -7.24 13.73
C ILE A 105 2.40 -7.05 12.24
N ASP A 106 3.09 -8.02 11.61
CA ASP A 106 3.49 -7.93 10.20
C ASP A 106 2.29 -8.11 9.27
N VAL A 107 1.34 -8.99 9.64
CA VAL A 107 0.10 -9.23 8.88
C VAL A 107 -0.79 -7.98 8.91
N GLU A 108 -0.99 -7.39 10.09
CA GLU A 108 -1.81 -6.18 10.25
C GLU A 108 -1.19 -4.98 9.54
N LEU A 109 0.14 -4.80 9.66
CA LEU A 109 0.86 -3.72 8.99
C LEU A 109 0.79 -3.87 7.46
N ALA A 110 0.98 -5.08 6.94
CA ALA A 110 0.87 -5.37 5.51
C ALA A 110 -0.55 -5.06 5.01
N THR A 111 -1.56 -5.55 5.73
CA THR A 111 -2.97 -5.39 5.40
C THR A 111 -3.34 -3.91 5.29
N GLU A 112 -3.06 -3.12 6.32
CA GLU A 112 -3.35 -1.68 6.33
C GLU A 112 -2.60 -0.93 5.22
N ALA A 113 -1.33 -1.29 4.96
CA ALA A 113 -0.53 -0.65 3.91
C ALA A 113 -1.12 -0.88 2.52
N PHE A 114 -1.43 -2.14 2.19
CA PHE A 114 -1.98 -2.51 0.89
C PHE A 114 -3.41 -2.01 0.70
N GLU A 115 -4.24 -2.00 1.74
CA GLU A 115 -5.57 -1.42 1.70
C GLU A 115 -5.53 0.07 1.35
N ARG A 116 -4.59 0.84 1.93
CA ARG A 116 -4.37 2.27 1.59
C ARG A 116 -3.89 2.46 0.14
N MET A 117 -3.22 1.46 -0.41
CA MET A 117 -2.79 1.44 -1.82
C MET A 117 -3.89 0.99 -2.77
N GLY A 118 -5.05 0.55 -2.26
CA GLY A 118 -6.20 0.11 -3.05
C GLY A 118 -6.17 -1.37 -3.43
N TYR A 119 -5.40 -2.19 -2.71
CA TYR A 119 -5.35 -3.64 -2.88
C TYR A 119 -6.19 -4.35 -1.81
N GLN A 120 -6.60 -5.58 -2.10
CA GLN A 120 -7.03 -6.57 -1.12
C GLN A 120 -5.83 -7.45 -0.77
N VAL A 121 -5.73 -7.89 0.49
CA VAL A 121 -4.66 -8.79 0.94
C VAL A 121 -5.24 -10.17 1.18
N LYS A 122 -4.63 -11.18 0.54
CA LYS A 122 -4.87 -12.58 0.82
C LYS A 122 -3.63 -13.14 1.50
N VAL A 123 -3.74 -13.47 2.78
CA VAL A 123 -2.64 -14.06 3.52
C VAL A 123 -2.65 -15.57 3.34
N VAL A 124 -1.51 -16.16 2.97
CA VAL A 124 -1.34 -17.60 2.81
C VAL A 124 -0.20 -18.09 3.67
N GLN A 125 -0.41 -19.21 4.34
CA GLN A 125 0.64 -19.80 5.16
C GLN A 125 1.65 -20.52 4.27
N ILE A 126 2.93 -20.27 4.45
CA ILE A 126 4.01 -20.82 3.63
C ILE A 126 5.04 -21.55 4.47
N ASN A 127 5.77 -22.47 3.83
CA ASN A 127 7.02 -22.97 4.39
C ASN A 127 8.13 -21.95 4.11
N TRP A 128 8.72 -21.41 5.18
CA TRP A 128 9.76 -20.38 5.10
C TRP A 128 10.98 -20.80 4.25
N GLU A 129 11.32 -22.09 4.22
CA GLU A 129 12.46 -22.59 3.43
C GLU A 129 12.21 -22.46 1.92
N LYS A 130 10.94 -22.47 1.49
CA LYS A 130 10.53 -22.36 0.08
C LYS A 130 10.18 -20.95 -0.36
N LYS A 131 10.31 -19.97 0.53
CA LYS A 131 9.83 -18.60 0.29
C LYS A 131 10.35 -17.96 -1.01
N LYS A 132 11.61 -18.22 -1.38
CA LYS A 132 12.23 -17.70 -2.60
C LYS A 132 11.56 -18.28 -3.85
N GLU A 133 11.41 -19.60 -3.89
CA GLU A 133 10.73 -20.32 -4.97
C GLU A 133 9.27 -19.87 -5.13
N LEU A 134 8.56 -19.66 -4.01
CA LEU A 134 7.16 -19.22 -4.02
C LEU A 134 7.00 -17.79 -4.59
N VAL A 135 7.94 -16.88 -4.28
CA VAL A 135 7.96 -15.53 -4.87
C VAL A 135 8.34 -15.60 -6.35
N GLU A 136 9.38 -16.34 -6.70
CA GLU A 136 9.87 -16.46 -8.08
C GLU A 136 8.84 -17.11 -9.02
N SER A 137 8.08 -18.07 -8.52
CA SER A 137 6.99 -18.71 -9.26
C SER A 137 5.71 -17.86 -9.35
N GLY A 138 5.58 -16.83 -8.51
CA GLY A 138 4.38 -15.99 -8.41
C GLY A 138 3.23 -16.64 -7.65
N GLU A 139 3.48 -17.73 -6.90
CA GLU A 139 2.47 -18.31 -6.00
C GLU A 139 2.14 -17.36 -4.84
N ILE A 140 3.12 -16.54 -4.44
CA ILE A 140 2.95 -15.38 -3.56
C ILE A 140 3.56 -14.14 -4.20
N ASP A 141 2.95 -12.98 -3.95
CA ASP A 141 3.43 -11.70 -4.49
C ASP A 141 4.50 -11.07 -3.60
N CYS A 142 4.41 -11.31 -2.29
CA CYS A 142 5.34 -10.75 -1.32
C CYS A 142 5.39 -11.59 -0.03
N ILE A 143 6.42 -11.33 0.77
CA ILE A 143 6.59 -11.88 2.11
C ILE A 143 6.88 -10.70 3.03
N MET A 144 6.21 -10.66 4.18
CA MET A 144 6.52 -9.71 5.25
C MET A 144 7.12 -10.50 6.40
N GLY A 145 8.38 -10.21 6.74
CA GLY A 145 9.06 -10.87 7.83
C GLY A 145 10.33 -10.13 8.23
N CYS A 146 10.66 -10.18 9.51
CA CYS A 146 11.83 -9.51 10.06
C CYS A 146 13.12 -10.28 9.71
N PHE A 147 13.75 -9.95 8.59
CA PHE A 147 15.04 -10.51 8.20
C PHE A 147 16.10 -9.41 8.00
N SER A 148 17.37 -9.77 8.13
CA SER A 148 18.48 -8.89 7.74
C SER A 148 18.67 -8.89 6.22
N MET A 149 19.01 -7.72 5.69
CA MET A 149 19.42 -7.54 4.29
C MET A 149 20.88 -7.94 4.05
N GLU A 150 21.66 -8.16 5.11
CA GLU A 150 23.08 -8.48 5.02
C GLU A 150 23.30 -9.79 4.25
N GLY A 151 24.17 -9.74 3.24
CA GLY A 151 24.47 -10.88 2.36
C GLY A 151 23.42 -11.20 1.30
N ARG A 152 22.32 -10.44 1.19
CA ARG A 152 21.22 -10.73 0.24
C ARG A 152 20.92 -9.60 -0.75
N LEU A 153 21.71 -8.54 -0.77
CA LEU A 153 21.46 -7.37 -1.63
C LEU A 153 21.49 -7.72 -3.14
N ASP A 154 22.35 -8.64 -3.55
CA ASP A 154 22.46 -9.05 -4.96
C ASP A 154 21.32 -9.97 -5.41
N ASP A 155 20.61 -10.61 -4.48
CA ASP A 155 19.47 -11.50 -4.77
C ASP A 155 18.17 -10.73 -5.11
N TYR A 156 18.13 -9.41 -4.84
CA TYR A 156 16.93 -8.57 -4.98
C TYR A 156 17.04 -7.51 -6.10
N ARG A 157 18.01 -7.64 -7.00
CA ARG A 157 18.22 -6.69 -8.11
C ARG A 157 17.33 -6.96 -9.31
#